data_AF-A0A4Y2SHP2-F1
#
_entry.id   AF-A0A4Y2SHP2-F1
#
_cell.length_a   1.000
_cell.length_b   1.000
_cell.length_c   1.000
_cell.angle_alpha   90.00
_cell.angle_beta   90.00
_cell.angle_gamma   90.00
#
_symmetry.space_group_name_H-M   'P 1'
#
loop_
_entity.id
_entity.type
_entity.pdbx_description
1 polymer ?
#
loop_
_entity_poly.entity_id
_entity_poly.type
_entity_poly.pdbx_seq_one_letter_code
_entity_poly.pdbx_strand_id
1 'polypeptide(L)'
;MCVLWFFEIKSVITTQRRFRTTYKKDPPSDNSIRRWLTKFQETGSVLHRKGAGRPSTSQENVDRIQETFTHSPRKSTRRDCQEHCVQDPCALLDELKSRNVTAIQNVTPQILENTWREIEFRLDVLRDTKGSHVQIN
;
A
#
# COMPACT_ATOMS: atom_id res chain seq x y z
N MET A 1 -10.17 -9.10 13.55
CA MET A 1 -10.83 -9.81 14.65
C MET A 1 -11.81 -8.92 15.42
N CYS A 2 -11.37 -7.83 16.06
CA CYS A 2 -12.31 -6.92 16.74
C CYS A 2 -13.35 -6.29 15.80
N VAL A 3 -12.96 -5.88 14.59
CA VAL A 3 -13.90 -5.28 13.61
C VAL A 3 -14.96 -6.29 13.16
N LEU A 4 -14.57 -7.54 12.91
CA LEU A 4 -15.49 -8.61 12.50
C LEU A 4 -16.48 -8.98 13.61
N TRP A 5 -15.98 -9.16 14.83
CA TRP A 5 -16.85 -9.41 15.97
C TRP A 5 -17.77 -8.21 16.20
N PHE A 6 -17.26 -6.97 16.19
CA PHE A 6 -18.10 -5.80 16.37
C PHE A 6 -19.19 -5.68 15.29
N PHE A 7 -18.89 -6.05 14.05
CA PHE A 7 -19.87 -6.10 12.97
C PHE A 7 -20.99 -7.12 13.24
N GLU A 8 -20.65 -8.28 13.78
CA GLU A 8 -21.57 -9.39 14.07
C GLU A 8 -22.44 -9.12 15.31
N ILE A 9 -21.84 -8.72 16.43
CA ILE A 9 -22.53 -8.57 17.74
C ILE A 9 -22.98 -7.14 18.02
N LYS A 10 -22.63 -6.16 17.18
CA LYS A 10 -22.96 -4.73 17.30
C LYS A 10 -22.73 -4.14 18.70
N SER A 11 -21.83 -4.74 19.47
CA SER A 11 -21.59 -4.43 20.88
C SER A 11 -20.11 -4.44 21.19
N VAL A 12 -19.60 -3.27 21.59
CA VAL A 12 -18.19 -3.04 21.93
C VAL A 12 -17.82 -3.85 23.16
N ILE A 13 -18.63 -3.79 24.21
CA ILE A 13 -18.40 -4.50 25.47
C ILE A 13 -18.29 -6.01 25.23
N THR A 14 -19.18 -6.57 24.42
CA THR A 14 -19.18 -8.00 24.08
C THR A 14 -17.95 -8.36 23.25
N THR A 15 -17.56 -7.50 22.31
CA THR A 15 -16.33 -7.65 21.51
C THR A 15 -15.08 -7.63 22.38
N GLN A 16 -15.00 -6.71 23.35
CA GLN A 16 -13.89 -6.60 24.30
C GLN A 16 -13.82 -7.80 25.25
N ARG A 17 -14.96 -8.28 25.75
CA ARG A 17 -15.02 -9.52 26.57
C ARG A 17 -14.51 -10.72 25.79
N ARG A 18 -14.95 -10.89 24.54
CA ARG A 18 -14.50 -11.97 23.65
C ARG A 18 -13.00 -11.87 23.32
N PHE A 19 -12.48 -10.65 23.18
CA PHE A 19 -11.05 -10.42 23.02
C PHE A 19 -10.25 -10.87 24.25
N ARG A 20 -10.70 -10.49 25.45
CA ARG A 20 -10.07 -10.92 26.70
C ARG A 20 -10.07 -12.45 26.84
N THR A 21 -11.16 -13.13 26.51
CA THR A 21 -11.22 -14.59 26.64
C THR A 21 -10.32 -15.30 25.64
N THR A 22 -10.26 -14.81 24.39
CA THR A 22 -9.51 -15.41 23.28
C THR A 22 -8.00 -15.15 23.39
N TYR A 23 -7.61 -13.91 23.67
CA TYR A 23 -6.20 -13.49 23.62
C TYR A 23 -5.56 -13.28 24.99
N LYS A 24 -6.35 -13.31 26.08
CA LYS A 24 -5.87 -13.10 27.47
C LYS A 24 -5.07 -11.80 27.65
N LYS A 25 -5.43 -10.77 26.87
CA LYS A 25 -4.81 -9.44 26.88
C LYS A 25 -5.87 -8.35 27.06
N ASP A 26 -5.42 -7.16 27.43
CA ASP A 26 -6.32 -6.02 27.49
C ASP A 26 -6.91 -5.70 26.12
N PRO A 27 -8.24 -5.50 26.06
CA PRO A 27 -8.91 -5.27 24.81
C PRO A 27 -8.66 -3.84 24.32
N PRO A 28 -8.67 -3.63 23.00
CA PRO A 28 -8.57 -2.29 22.44
C PRO A 28 -9.75 -1.41 22.87
N SER A 29 -9.50 -0.11 22.95
CA SER A 29 -10.51 0.88 23.36
C SER A 29 -11.68 0.98 22.38
N ASP A 30 -12.83 1.47 22.86
CA ASP A 30 -14.01 1.70 22.03
C ASP A 30 -13.69 2.54 20.78
N ASN A 31 -13.02 3.67 20.99
CA ASN A 31 -12.59 4.57 19.91
C ASN A 31 -11.72 3.85 18.85
N SER A 32 -10.84 2.95 19.28
CA SER A 32 -10.00 2.18 18.36
C SER A 32 -10.84 1.20 17.53
N ILE A 33 -11.78 0.51 18.17
CA ILE A 33 -12.67 -0.46 17.51
C ILE A 33 -13.56 0.24 16.47
N ARG A 34 -14.17 1.38 16.83
CA ARG A 34 -14.99 2.18 15.91
C ARG A 34 -14.17 2.75 14.75
N ARG A 35 -13.00 3.33 15.04
CA ARG A 35 -12.10 3.85 13.99
C ARG A 35 -11.68 2.78 13.01
N TRP A 36 -11.38 1.57 13.49
CA TRP A 36 -11.05 0.45 12.61
C TRP A 36 -12.24 -0.01 11.77
N LEU A 37 -13.47 0.01 12.31
CA LEU A 37 -14.67 -0.27 11.53
C LEU A 37 -14.85 0.76 10.40
N THR A 38 -14.81 2.05 10.72
CA THR A 38 -14.92 3.12 9.73
C THR A 38 -13.86 2.97 8.64
N LYS A 39 -12.59 2.81 9.04
CA LYS A 39 -11.48 2.61 8.11
C LYS A 39 -11.67 1.37 7.23
N PHE A 40 -12.19 0.28 7.79
CA PHE A 40 -12.47 -0.94 7.05
C PHE A 40 -13.61 -0.75 6.05
N GLN A 41 -14.69 -0.06 6.42
CA GLN A 41 -15.80 0.26 5.53
C GLN A 41 -15.37 1.17 4.38
N GLU A 42 -14.51 2.15 4.64
CA GLU A 42 -14.02 3.09 3.63
C GLU A 42 -12.96 2.51 2.70
N THR A 43 -12.06 1.67 3.21
CA THR A 43 -10.84 1.26 2.47
C THR A 43 -10.68 -0.24 2.27
N GLY A 44 -11.59 -1.06 2.82
CA GLY A 44 -11.49 -2.52 2.79
C GLY A 44 -10.36 -3.11 3.65
N SER A 45 -9.61 -2.28 4.38
CA SER A 45 -8.42 -2.72 5.14
C SER A 45 -8.26 -1.98 6.47
N VAL A 46 -7.91 -2.73 7.51
CA VAL A 46 -7.54 -2.16 8.82
C VAL A 46 -6.02 -1.89 8.90
N LEU A 47 -5.23 -2.47 7.99
CA LEU A 47 -3.77 -2.41 8.02
C LEU A 47 -3.25 -0.98 7.91
N HIS A 48 -2.11 -0.73 8.57
CA HIS A 48 -1.40 0.53 8.37
C HIS A 48 -0.92 0.60 6.92
N ARG A 49 -1.21 1.72 6.24
CA ARG A 49 -0.67 1.93 4.89
C ARG A 49 0.82 2.23 5.03
N LYS A 50 1.65 1.52 4.26
CA LYS A 50 3.07 1.84 4.21
C LYS A 50 3.21 3.27 3.71
N GLY A 51 3.84 4.13 4.49
CA GLY A 51 4.17 5.50 4.05
C GLY A 51 5.07 5.43 2.80
N ALA A 52 4.97 6.43 1.92
CA ALA A 52 5.64 6.46 0.61
C ALA A 52 7.18 6.51 0.67
N GLY A 53 7.79 6.32 1.85
CA GLY A 53 9.22 6.53 2.05
C GLY A 53 9.60 8.00 1.94
N ARG A 54 10.90 8.27 1.96
CA ARG A 54 11.44 9.60 1.65
C ARG A 54 11.34 9.81 0.13
N PRO A 55 10.83 10.96 -0.35
CA PRO A 55 10.80 11.27 -1.78
C PRO A 55 12.20 11.10 -2.41
N SER A 56 12.26 10.43 -3.56
CA SER A 56 13.50 10.29 -4.33
C SER A 56 13.78 11.58 -5.09
N THR A 57 15.04 12.02 -5.09
CA THR A 57 15.43 13.25 -5.79
C THR A 57 15.37 13.07 -7.31
N SER A 58 14.74 13.99 -8.04
CA SER A 58 14.74 14.06 -9.51
C SER A 58 16.15 14.29 -10.06
N GLN A 59 16.43 13.73 -11.25
CA GLN A 59 17.74 13.86 -11.90
C GLN A 59 18.11 15.33 -12.15
N GLU A 60 17.15 16.17 -12.55
CA GLU A 60 17.35 17.61 -12.71
C GLU A 60 17.85 18.29 -11.43
N ASN A 61 17.33 17.88 -10.27
CA ASN A 61 17.81 18.41 -8.99
C ASN A 61 19.21 17.88 -8.64
N VAL A 62 19.54 16.64 -9.03
CA VAL A 62 20.89 16.09 -8.89
C VAL A 62 21.88 16.87 -9.75
N ASP A 63 21.52 17.16 -11.01
CA ASP A 63 22.38 17.89 -11.95
C ASP A 63 22.61 19.34 -11.48
N ARG A 64 21.55 20.01 -10.99
CA ARG A 64 21.65 21.36 -10.39
C ARG A 64 22.57 21.40 -9.17
N ILE A 65 22.48 20.38 -8.30
CA ILE A 65 23.37 20.24 -7.13
C ILE A 65 24.80 20.01 -7.61
N GLN A 66 25.02 19.16 -8.59
CA GLN A 66 26.35 18.88 -9.10
C GLN A 66 26.98 20.14 -9.72
N GLU A 67 26.21 20.91 -10.49
CA GLU A 67 26.65 22.17 -11.10
C GLU A 67 27.05 23.20 -10.03
N THR A 68 26.29 23.36 -8.95
CA THR A 68 26.65 24.30 -7.87
C THR A 68 27.96 23.95 -7.18
N PHE A 69 28.27 22.66 -7.01
CA PHE A 69 29.56 22.23 -6.44
C PHE A 69 30.73 22.37 -7.43
N THR A 70 30.49 22.28 -8.74
CA THR A 70 31.53 22.59 -9.74
C THR A 70 31.85 24.09 -9.78
N HIS A 71 30.85 24.96 -9.63
CA HIS A 71 31.02 26.42 -9.63
C HIS A 71 31.58 26.94 -8.29
N SER A 72 31.24 26.30 -7.16
CA SER A 72 31.77 26.67 -5.85
C SER A 72 32.10 25.43 -5.01
N PRO A 73 33.34 24.90 -5.12
CA PRO A 73 33.75 23.69 -4.41
C PRO A 73 33.71 23.80 -2.87
N ARG A 74 33.66 25.03 -2.34
CA ARG A 74 33.57 25.32 -0.89
C ARG A 74 32.15 25.60 -0.41
N LYS A 75 31.13 25.48 -1.27
CA LYS A 75 29.73 25.68 -0.87
C LYS A 75 29.34 24.60 0.15
N SER A 76 28.65 24.99 1.21
CA SER A 76 28.25 24.05 2.26
C SER A 76 26.96 23.33 1.88
N THR A 77 26.89 22.03 2.18
CA THR A 77 25.73 21.17 1.93
C THR A 77 24.43 21.77 2.48
N ARG A 78 24.48 22.43 3.64
CA ARG A 78 23.32 23.09 4.25
C ARG A 78 22.73 24.22 3.39
N ARG A 79 23.58 25.07 2.79
CA ARG A 79 23.09 26.19 1.94
C ARG A 79 22.52 25.66 0.64
N ASP A 80 23.19 24.67 0.05
CA ASP A 80 22.75 24.06 -1.19
C ASP A 80 21.40 23.35 -1.04
N CYS A 81 21.19 22.60 0.05
CA CYS A 81 19.88 22.03 0.35
C CYS A 81 18.77 23.08 0.51
N GLN A 82 19.07 24.26 1.06
CA GLN A 82 18.08 25.31 1.26
C GLN A 82 17.66 25.99 -0.05
N GLU A 83 18.57 26.04 -1.02
CA GLU A 83 18.36 26.68 -2.33
C GLU A 83 17.77 25.72 -3.38
N HIS A 84 18.04 24.41 -3.25
CA HIS A 84 17.74 23.44 -4.32
C HIS A 84 16.78 22.31 -3.93
N CYS A 85 16.53 22.04 -2.64
CA CYS A 85 15.56 21.02 -2.24
C CYS A 85 14.12 21.57 -2.31
N VAL A 86 13.56 21.57 -3.52
CA VAL A 86 12.11 21.69 -3.72
C VAL A 86 11.68 20.50 -4.55
N GLN A 87 11.04 19.53 -3.91
CA GLN A 87 10.21 18.54 -4.59
C GLN A 87 8.84 18.62 -3.98
N ASP A 88 7.87 19.05 -4.78
CA ASP A 88 6.45 18.98 -4.47
C ASP A 88 6.00 17.52 -4.61
N PRO A 89 5.72 16.81 -3.49
CA PRO A 89 5.31 15.42 -3.51
C PRO A 89 3.91 15.21 -4.10
N CYS A 90 3.12 16.27 -4.24
CA CYS A 90 1.73 16.19 -4.68
C CYS A 90 1.62 15.92 -6.19
N ALA A 91 2.45 16.57 -7.01
CA ALA A 91 2.40 16.42 -8.47
C ALA A 91 2.72 15.00 -8.96
N LEU A 92 3.69 14.33 -8.33
CA LEU A 92 4.11 12.96 -8.69
C LEU A 92 3.02 11.91 -8.37
N LEU A 93 2.26 12.11 -7.29
CA LEU A 93 1.21 11.19 -6.89
C LEU A 93 0.02 11.24 -7.85
N ASP A 94 -0.32 12.43 -8.34
CA ASP A 94 -1.47 12.58 -9.24
C ASP A 94 -1.17 12.06 -10.65
N GLU A 95 0.07 12.19 -11.12
CA GLU A 95 0.52 11.56 -12.36
C GLU A 95 0.50 10.03 -12.27
N LEU A 96 0.98 9.46 -11.16
CA LEU A 96 0.97 8.01 -10.94
C LEU A 96 -0.46 7.46 -10.83
N LYS A 97 -1.37 8.16 -10.14
CA LYS A 97 -2.78 7.79 -10.07
C LYS A 97 -3.41 7.79 -11.46
N SER A 98 -3.15 8.83 -12.25
CA SER A 98 -3.65 8.95 -13.63
C SER A 98 -3.23 7.75 -14.47
N ARG A 99 -1.94 7.40 -14.44
CA ARG A 99 -1.40 6.23 -15.16
C ARG A 99 -2.00 4.90 -14.73
N ASN A 100 -2.22 4.70 -13.42
CA ASN A 100 -2.87 3.48 -12.91
C ASN A 100 -4.33 3.38 -13.39
N VAL A 101 -5.07 4.48 -13.36
CA VAL A 101 -6.48 4.51 -13.84
C VAL A 101 -6.54 4.20 -15.33
N THR A 102 -5.66 4.81 -16.14
CA THR A 102 -5.58 4.53 -17.58
C THR A 102 -5.22 3.06 -17.86
N ALA A 103 -4.27 2.50 -17.12
CA ALA A 103 -3.89 1.09 -17.28
C ALA A 103 -5.07 0.14 -16.97
N ILE A 104 -5.84 0.41 -15.92
CA ILE A 104 -7.02 -0.38 -15.54
C ILE A 104 -8.11 -0.28 -16.62
N GLN A 105 -8.37 0.94 -17.12
CA GLN A 105 -9.39 1.16 -18.16
C GLN A 105 -9.05 0.47 -19.49
N ASN A 106 -7.77 0.23 -19.76
CA ASN A 106 -7.31 -0.44 -20.97
C ASN A 106 -7.25 -1.98 -20.84
N VAL A 107 -7.58 -2.55 -19.67
CA VAL A 107 -7.72 -4.01 -19.54
C VAL A 107 -8.96 -4.47 -20.29
N THR A 108 -8.76 -5.26 -21.35
CA THR A 108 -9.87 -5.79 -22.15
C THR A 108 -10.48 -7.04 -21.50
N PRO A 109 -11.77 -7.33 -21.77
CA PRO A 109 -12.41 -8.56 -21.31
C PRO A 109 -11.66 -9.84 -21.72
N GLN A 110 -11.01 -9.83 -22.88
CA GLN A 110 -10.22 -10.96 -23.36
C GLN A 110 -8.99 -11.25 -22.49
N ILE A 111 -8.31 -10.22 -21.98
CA ILE A 111 -7.17 -10.37 -21.08
C ILE A 111 -7.62 -11.02 -19.77
N LEU A 112 -8.79 -10.61 -19.26
CA LEU A 112 -9.37 -11.19 -18.05
C LEU A 112 -9.75 -12.65 -18.27
N GLU A 113 -10.41 -12.97 -19.39
CA GLU A 113 -10.82 -14.34 -19.72
C GLU A 113 -9.62 -15.26 -19.88
N ASN A 114 -8.57 -14.83 -20.58
CA ASN A 114 -7.34 -15.60 -20.74
C ASN A 114 -6.64 -15.83 -19.40
N THR A 115 -6.59 -14.81 -18.54
CA THR A 115 -6.00 -14.93 -17.20
C THR A 115 -6.79 -15.89 -16.32
N TRP A 116 -8.12 -15.88 -16.42
CA TRP A 116 -8.97 -16.77 -15.66
C TRP A 116 -8.81 -18.23 -16.09
N ARG A 117 -8.79 -18.48 -17.41
CA ARG A 117 -8.53 -19.82 -17.98
C ARG A 117 -7.16 -20.36 -17.55
N GLU A 118 -6.14 -19.51 -17.53
CA GLU A 118 -4.79 -19.89 -17.06
C GLU A 118 -4.81 -20.27 -15.57
N ILE A 119 -5.57 -19.55 -14.74
CA ILE A 119 -5.73 -19.88 -13.32
C ILE A 119 -6.44 -21.23 -13.15
N GLU A 120 -7.53 -21.48 -13.87
CA GLU A 120 -8.26 -22.74 -13.84
C GLU A 120 -7.35 -23.92 -14.24
N PHE A 121 -6.62 -23.76 -15.34
CA PHE A 121 -5.63 -24.75 -15.79
C PHE A 121 -4.59 -25.06 -14.70
N ARG A 122 -4.04 -24.02 -14.06
CA ARG A 122 -3.06 -24.19 -12.97
C ARG A 122 -3.66 -24.89 -11.75
N LEU A 123 -4.92 -24.63 -11.43
CA LEU A 123 -5.61 -25.31 -10.32
C LEU A 123 -5.81 -26.80 -10.59
N ASP A 124 -6.12 -27.18 -11.84
CA ASP A 124 -6.23 -28.58 -12.23
C ASP A 124 -4.88 -29.28 -12.15
N VAL A 125 -3.82 -28.67 -12.69
CA VAL A 125 -2.45 -29.20 -12.58
C VAL A 125 -2.01 -29.35 -11.11
N LEU A 126 -2.32 -28.38 -10.24
CA LEU A 126 -2.01 -28.46 -8.81
C LEU A 126 -2.76 -29.60 -8.11
N ARG A 127 -3.98 -29.91 -8.55
CA ARG A 127 -4.78 -31.01 -8.03
C ARG A 127 -4.15 -32.37 -8.37
N ASP A 128 -3.70 -32.52 -9.60
CA ASP A 128 -3.06 -33.75 -10.08
C ASP A 128 -1.66 -33.96 -9.47
N THR A 129 -0.94 -32.87 -9.23
CA THR A 129 0.42 -32.89 -8.66
C THR A 129 0.45 -32.84 -7.13
N LYS A 130 -0.71 -32.93 -6.46
CA LYS A 130 -0.88 -32.85 -4.99
C LYS A 130 -0.22 -31.62 -4.37
N GLY A 131 -0.24 -30.49 -5.08
CA GLY A 131 0.31 -29.22 -4.61
C GLY A 131 1.83 -29.05 -4.81
N SER A 132 2.44 -29.85 -5.68
CA SER A 132 3.85 -29.65 -6.06
C SER A 132 4.01 -28.35 -6.87
N HIS A 133 5.15 -27.67 -6.72
CA HIS A 133 5.44 -26.45 -7.48
C HIS A 133 5.60 -26.75 -8.97
N VAL A 134 4.84 -26.06 -9.82
CA VAL A 134 4.92 -26.19 -11.29
C VAL A 134 5.37 -24.85 -11.89
N GLN A 135 6.51 -24.86 -12.60
CA GLN A 135 6.92 -23.78 -13.49
C GLN A 135 6.33 -24.02 -14.88
N ILE A 136 5.81 -22.97 -15.49
CA ILE A 136 5.32 -22.98 -16.88
C ILE A 136 6.16 -21.93 -17.61
N ASN A 137 6.75 -22.32 -18.75
CA ASN A 137 7.46 -21.43 -19.68
C ASN A 137 6.49 -20.77 -20.65
#